data_AF-A0A1W9UYF1-F1
#
_entry.id   AF-A0A1W9UYF1-F1
#
_cell.length_a   1.000
_cell.length_b   1.000
_cell.length_c   1.000
_cell.angle_alpha   90.00
_cell.angle_beta   90.00
_cell.angle_gamma   90.00
#
_symmetry.space_group_name_H-M   'P 1'
#
loop_
_entity.id
_entity.type
_entity.pdbx_description
1 polymer ?
#
loop_
_entity_poly.entity_id
_entity_poly.type
_entity_poly.pdbx_seq_one_letter_code
_entity_poly.pdbx_strand_id
1 'polypeptide(L)'
;MLFLESTSMLSNLLSTLPDGKTIQVNIGSHWTAVVIKTDGEERCGLASSLADENKRHGEPDVPQAGQLETLSGLELAALAQSEYPALASVGIAAINALIPPQFDAWVDINAEEVIAEHGKGKLVALVGHFPFVSRLRTQVGELVVLEQNPQPDDLPANAAADIIPKAGVVAITGTTLINRTLEDLLALCSPLPSALAAVPSGGL
;
A
#
# COMPACT_ATOMS: atom_id res chain seq x y z
N MET A 1 -23.31 -20.34 -17.60
CA MET A 1 -21.90 -19.91 -17.53
C MET A 1 -21.85 -18.76 -16.53
N LEU A 2 -21.78 -19.10 -15.25
CA LEU A 2 -21.67 -18.13 -14.16
C LEU A 2 -20.16 -17.96 -13.93
N PHE A 3 -19.60 -16.85 -14.41
CA PHE A 3 -18.33 -16.39 -13.88
C PHE A 3 -18.59 -16.04 -12.42
N LEU A 4 -17.97 -16.79 -11.51
CA LEU A 4 -17.76 -16.31 -10.15
C LEU A 4 -16.89 -15.07 -10.30
N GLU A 5 -17.46 -13.88 -10.15
CA GLU A 5 -16.68 -12.67 -9.93
C GLU A 5 -15.91 -12.91 -8.63
N SER A 6 -14.62 -13.24 -8.74
CA SER A 6 -13.73 -13.16 -7.59
C SER A 6 -13.79 -11.71 -7.11
N THR A 7 -14.48 -11.48 -6.00
CA THR A 7 -14.55 -10.17 -5.39
C THR A 7 -13.13 -9.77 -5.00
N SER A 8 -12.60 -8.71 -5.60
CA SER A 8 -11.21 -8.26 -5.37
C SER A 8 -10.95 -8.05 -3.88
N MET A 9 -9.71 -8.24 -3.45
CA MET A 9 -9.32 -8.07 -2.04
C MET A 9 -9.78 -6.72 -1.47
N LEU A 10 -9.66 -5.67 -2.27
CA LEU A 10 -10.08 -4.32 -1.91
C LEU A 10 -11.61 -4.19 -1.76
N SER A 11 -12.40 -4.82 -2.64
CA SER A 11 -13.86 -4.84 -2.53
C SER A 11 -14.33 -5.54 -1.25
N ASN A 12 -13.67 -6.65 -0.90
CA ASN A 12 -13.94 -7.35 0.35
C ASN A 12 -13.61 -6.46 1.55
N LEU A 13 -12.44 -5.80 1.57
CA LEU A 13 -12.06 -4.86 2.63
C LEU A 13 -13.08 -3.74 2.77
N LEU A 14 -13.46 -3.08 1.68
CA LEU A 14 -14.43 -1.98 1.67
C LEU A 14 -15.78 -2.38 2.29
N SER A 15 -16.24 -3.61 2.04
CA SER A 15 -17.49 -4.13 2.61
C SER A 15 -17.49 -4.30 4.14
N THR A 16 -16.31 -4.30 4.76
CA THR A 16 -16.15 -4.48 6.22
C THR A 16 -15.98 -3.16 6.98
N LEU A 17 -15.75 -2.05 6.27
CA LEU A 17 -15.46 -0.77 6.89
C LEU A 17 -16.72 -0.12 7.48
N PRO A 18 -16.62 0.57 8.63
CA PRO A 18 -17.67 1.47 9.07
C PRO A 18 -17.76 2.67 8.12
N ASP A 19 -18.86 3.42 8.19
CA ASP A 19 -18.93 4.74 7.58
C ASP A 19 -18.57 5.84 8.58
N GLY A 20 -18.35 7.04 8.07
CA GLY A 20 -18.06 8.22 8.88
C GLY A 20 -18.23 9.51 8.12
N LYS A 21 -18.22 10.62 8.85
CA LYS A 21 -18.24 11.96 8.25
C LYS A 21 -16.81 12.38 7.92
N THR A 22 -16.54 12.70 6.67
CA THR A 22 -15.28 13.34 6.29
C THR A 22 -15.16 14.71 6.93
N ILE A 23 -14.04 14.94 7.61
CA ILE A 23 -13.72 16.21 8.28
C ILE A 23 -12.72 17.00 7.44
N GLN A 24 -11.70 16.33 6.89
CA GLN A 24 -10.63 17.00 6.17
C GLN A 24 -9.95 16.05 5.18
N VAL A 25 -9.57 16.59 4.02
CA VAL A 25 -8.73 15.89 3.03
C VAL A 25 -7.57 16.79 2.61
N ASN A 26 -6.34 16.38 2.92
CA ASN A 26 -5.12 17.09 2.57
C ASN A 26 -4.28 16.27 1.60
N ILE A 27 -3.97 16.82 0.43
CA ILE A 27 -3.11 16.18 -0.56
C ILE A 27 -1.81 16.97 -0.64
N GLY A 28 -0.76 16.43 -0.03
CA GLY A 28 0.60 16.96 -0.11
C GLY A 28 1.41 16.31 -1.22
N SER A 29 2.65 16.77 -1.40
CA SER A 29 3.56 16.29 -2.45
C SER A 29 4.00 14.83 -2.29
N HIS A 30 4.00 14.32 -1.06
CA HIS A 30 4.40 12.94 -0.75
C HIS A 30 3.34 12.16 0.03
N TRP A 31 2.40 12.88 0.65
CA TRP A 31 1.46 12.33 1.62
C TRP A 31 0.06 12.85 1.37
N THR A 32 -0.90 11.95 1.34
CA THR A 32 -2.32 12.25 1.41
C THR A 32 -2.84 11.87 2.79
N ALA A 33 -3.53 12.81 3.45
CA ALA A 33 -4.13 12.62 4.76
C ALA A 33 -5.64 12.82 4.69
N VAL A 34 -6.39 11.91 5.29
CA VAL A 34 -7.85 11.97 5.38
C VAL A 34 -8.24 11.85 6.85
N VAL A 35 -9.05 12.78 7.34
CA VAL A 35 -9.61 12.75 8.69
C VAL A 35 -11.10 12.46 8.59
N ILE A 36 -11.53 11.36 9.23
CA ILE A 36 -12.92 10.93 9.28
C ILE A 36 -13.37 10.85 10.73
N LYS A 37 -14.56 11.39 11.00
CA LYS A 37 -15.27 11.18 12.26
C LYS A 37 -16.16 9.94 12.15
N THR A 38 -15.83 8.89 12.88
CA THR A 38 -16.56 7.62 12.93
C THR A 38 -16.61 7.12 14.37
N ASP A 39 -17.71 6.47 14.76
CA ASP A 39 -17.95 6.02 16.15
C ASP A 39 -17.76 7.08 17.25
N GLY A 40 -17.94 8.37 16.90
CA GLY A 40 -17.76 9.49 17.82
C GLY A 40 -16.32 10.00 17.95
N GLU A 41 -15.36 9.36 17.31
CA GLU A 41 -13.92 9.70 17.32
C GLU A 41 -13.47 10.25 15.97
N GLU A 42 -12.48 11.14 15.98
CA GLU A 42 -11.79 11.57 14.76
C GLU A 42 -10.56 10.69 14.56
N ARG A 43 -10.48 10.05 13.39
CA ARG A 43 -9.39 9.16 13.00
C ARG A 43 -8.72 9.73 11.74
N CYS A 44 -7.39 9.70 11.73
CA CYS A 44 -6.59 10.18 10.62
C CYS A 44 -5.91 9.00 9.93
N GLY A 45 -6.10 8.88 8.62
CA GLY A 45 -5.44 7.90 7.79
C GLY A 45 -4.50 8.58 6.80
N LEU A 46 -3.39 7.90 6.52
CA LEU A 46 -2.34 8.38 5.62
C LEU A 46 -2.13 7.42 4.46
N ALA A 47 -1.76 7.96 3.32
CA ALA A 47 -1.26 7.20 2.16
C ALA A 47 -0.18 8.02 1.45
N SER A 48 0.67 7.35 0.66
CA SER A 48 1.60 8.07 -0.21
C SER A 48 0.83 8.79 -1.31
N SER A 49 1.24 10.01 -1.65
CA SER A 49 0.67 10.74 -2.79
C SER A 49 1.35 10.29 -4.08
N LEU A 50 0.63 9.55 -4.93
CA LEU A 50 1.09 9.24 -6.28
C LEU A 50 0.52 10.26 -7.27
N ALA A 51 1.41 10.90 -8.03
CA ALA A 51 1.03 11.75 -9.16
C ALA A 51 0.84 10.88 -10.41
N ASP A 52 -0.01 11.34 -11.33
CA ASP A 52 -0.15 10.68 -12.63
C ASP A 52 0.97 11.18 -13.58
N GLU A 53 1.99 10.34 -13.75
CA GLU A 53 3.15 10.63 -14.62
C GLU A 53 2.77 10.65 -16.12
N ASN A 54 1.61 10.09 -16.51
CA ASN A 54 1.19 9.94 -17.91
C ASN A 54 0.25 11.05 -18.40
N LYS A 55 0.13 12.15 -17.65
CA LYS A 55 -0.82 13.21 -17.97
C LYS A 55 -0.55 13.90 -19.29
N ARG A 56 -1.63 14.02 -20.08
CA ARG A 56 -1.75 15.04 -21.12
C ARG A 56 -1.94 16.39 -20.41
N HIS A 57 -1.18 17.41 -20.79
CA HIS A 57 -1.30 18.76 -20.22
C HIS A 57 -2.76 19.24 -20.19
N GLY A 58 -3.29 19.57 -19.02
CA GLY A 58 -4.57 20.28 -18.86
C GLY A 58 -5.60 19.68 -17.91
N GLU A 59 -5.46 18.42 -17.45
CA GLU A 59 -6.42 17.79 -16.54
C GLU A 59 -5.98 17.87 -15.05
N PRO A 60 -6.85 18.23 -14.10
CA PRO A 60 -6.53 18.28 -12.67
C PRO A 60 -6.28 16.87 -12.09
N ASP A 61 -5.33 16.72 -11.15
CA ASP A 61 -5.04 15.40 -10.51
C ASP A 61 -6.21 14.89 -9.69
N VAL A 62 -7.03 15.83 -9.21
CA VAL A 62 -8.27 15.57 -8.50
C VAL A 62 -9.38 16.36 -9.18
N PRO A 63 -10.17 15.74 -10.07
CA PRO A 63 -11.27 16.40 -10.77
C PRO A 63 -12.31 17.03 -9.84
N GLN A 64 -12.43 16.52 -8.61
CA GLN A 64 -13.38 16.96 -7.58
C GLN A 64 -12.71 17.81 -6.47
N ALA A 65 -11.59 18.48 -6.76
CA ALA A 65 -10.90 19.29 -5.77
C ALA A 65 -11.87 20.32 -5.13
N GLY A 66 -11.88 20.38 -3.78
CA GLY A 66 -12.81 21.21 -3.01
C GLY A 66 -14.20 20.60 -2.75
N GLN A 67 -14.46 19.38 -3.23
CA GLN A 67 -15.72 18.65 -2.97
C GLN A 67 -15.51 17.32 -2.24
N LEU A 68 -14.27 16.86 -2.06
CA LEU A 68 -13.98 15.58 -1.39
C LEU A 68 -14.53 15.53 0.05
N GLU A 69 -14.58 16.67 0.74
CA GLU A 69 -15.10 16.78 2.11
C GLU A 69 -16.63 16.65 2.17
N THR A 70 -17.33 16.71 1.03
CA THR A 70 -18.78 16.46 0.98
C THR A 70 -19.12 14.97 0.90
N LEU A 71 -18.13 14.13 0.56
CA LEU A 71 -18.28 12.68 0.46
C LEU A 71 -18.23 12.04 1.86
N SER A 72 -18.97 10.95 2.06
CA SER A 72 -18.84 10.11 3.26
C SER A 72 -17.49 9.41 3.30
N GLY A 73 -17.13 8.86 4.46
CA GLY A 73 -15.93 8.07 4.62
C GLY A 73 -15.87 6.89 3.66
N LEU A 74 -16.98 6.15 3.51
CA LEU A 74 -17.07 5.04 2.55
C LEU A 74 -16.99 5.50 1.09
N GLU A 75 -17.59 6.64 0.76
CA GLU A 75 -17.49 7.20 -0.59
C GLU A 75 -16.05 7.59 -0.93
N LEU A 76 -15.31 8.18 0.02
CA LEU A 76 -13.87 8.41 -0.14
C LEU A 76 -13.09 7.11 -0.24
N ALA A 77 -13.35 6.14 0.64
CA ALA A 77 -12.67 4.84 0.62
C ALA A 77 -12.84 4.12 -0.73
N ALA A 78 -14.02 4.23 -1.35
CA ALA A 78 -14.28 3.67 -2.68
C ALA A 78 -13.37 4.25 -3.78
N LEU A 79 -12.83 5.46 -3.61
CA LEU A 79 -11.85 6.05 -4.53
C LEU A 79 -10.56 5.24 -4.63
N ALA A 80 -10.29 4.31 -3.70
CA ALA A 80 -9.16 3.38 -3.77
C ALA A 80 -9.19 2.51 -5.04
N GLN A 81 -10.36 2.35 -5.66
CA GLN A 81 -10.54 1.63 -6.93
C GLN A 81 -10.33 2.51 -8.18
N SER A 82 -10.14 3.82 -8.00
CA SER A 82 -9.93 4.77 -9.08
C SER A 82 -8.71 4.42 -9.92
N GLU A 83 -8.78 4.68 -11.23
CA GLU A 83 -7.63 4.58 -12.13
C GLU A 83 -6.68 5.77 -12.00
N TYR A 84 -7.13 6.88 -11.41
CA TYR A 84 -6.31 8.05 -11.11
C TYR A 84 -5.54 7.86 -9.80
N PRO A 85 -4.19 7.82 -9.81
CA PRO A 85 -3.37 7.53 -8.63
C PRO A 85 -3.60 8.48 -7.45
N ALA A 86 -3.87 9.77 -7.73
CA ALA A 86 -4.16 10.75 -6.69
C ALA A 86 -5.48 10.43 -5.94
N LEU A 87 -6.54 10.06 -6.67
CA LEU A 87 -7.81 9.64 -6.06
C LEU A 87 -7.66 8.30 -5.34
N ALA A 88 -6.90 7.36 -5.90
CA ALA A 88 -6.58 6.10 -5.23
C ALA A 88 -5.83 6.36 -3.91
N SER A 89 -4.89 7.31 -3.88
CA SER A 89 -4.18 7.74 -2.67
C SER A 89 -5.15 8.28 -1.60
N VAL A 90 -6.12 9.11 -2.00
CA VAL A 90 -7.20 9.59 -1.11
C VAL A 90 -8.01 8.41 -0.56
N GLY A 91 -8.39 7.46 -1.42
CA GLY A 91 -9.17 6.30 -0.99
C GLY A 91 -8.42 5.39 -0.03
N ILE A 92 -7.13 5.11 -0.26
CA ILE A 92 -6.30 4.34 0.68
C ILE A 92 -6.15 5.10 2.02
N ALA A 93 -5.96 6.43 1.99
CA ALA A 93 -5.92 7.23 3.21
C ALA A 93 -7.26 7.17 3.97
N ALA A 94 -8.39 7.20 3.27
CA ALA A 94 -9.72 7.05 3.88
C ALA A 94 -9.94 5.66 4.48
N ILE A 95 -9.51 4.58 3.79
CA ILE A 95 -9.53 3.21 4.32
C ILE A 95 -8.72 3.16 5.63
N ASN A 96 -7.51 3.71 5.64
CA ASN A 96 -6.66 3.74 6.83
C ASN A 96 -7.26 4.54 7.99
N ALA A 97 -8.10 5.56 7.71
CA ALA A 97 -8.82 6.31 8.74
C ALA A 97 -10.03 5.54 9.29
N LEU A 98 -10.69 4.71 8.47
CA LEU A 98 -11.88 3.94 8.84
C LEU A 98 -11.55 2.64 9.58
N ILE A 99 -10.37 2.06 9.35
CA ILE A 99 -9.94 0.87 10.09
C ILE A 99 -9.79 1.23 11.58
N PRO A 100 -10.53 0.57 12.48
CA PRO A 100 -10.41 0.84 13.90
C PRO A 100 -9.01 0.45 14.40
N PRO A 101 -8.34 1.30 15.19
CA PRO A 101 -7.02 0.99 15.70
C PRO A 101 -7.10 -0.23 16.65
N GLN A 102 -6.21 -1.19 16.44
CA GLN A 102 -6.09 -2.39 17.28
C GLN A 102 -4.82 -2.31 18.11
N PHE A 103 -4.76 -1.35 19.05
CA PHE A 103 -3.56 -1.06 19.84
C PHE A 103 -2.99 -2.29 20.56
N ASP A 104 -3.86 -3.19 21.03
CA ASP A 104 -3.44 -4.42 21.71
C ASP A 104 -2.71 -5.42 20.80
N ALA A 105 -2.86 -5.28 19.48
CA ALA A 105 -2.19 -6.10 18.48
C ALA A 105 -0.90 -5.46 17.94
N TRP A 106 -0.59 -4.21 18.34
CA TRP A 106 0.58 -3.50 17.84
C TRP A 106 1.83 -3.94 18.58
N VAL A 107 2.85 -4.30 17.80
CA VAL A 107 4.20 -4.56 18.31
C VAL A 107 5.10 -3.49 17.69
N ASP A 108 5.75 -2.71 18.54
CA ASP A 108 6.75 -1.73 18.10
C ASP A 108 8.02 -2.49 17.71
N ILE A 109 8.13 -2.79 16.41
CA ILE A 109 9.27 -3.50 15.84
C ILE A 109 9.65 -2.90 14.49
N ASN A 110 10.95 -2.74 14.26
CA ASN A 110 11.44 -2.18 13.01
C ASN A 110 11.31 -3.22 11.88
N ALA A 111 10.66 -2.84 10.78
CA ALA A 111 10.52 -3.70 9.61
C ALA A 111 11.89 -4.19 9.08
N GLU A 112 12.94 -3.37 9.12
CA GLU A 112 14.31 -3.76 8.76
C GLU A 112 14.79 -4.94 9.62
N GLU A 113 14.57 -4.89 10.94
CA GLU A 113 14.99 -5.93 11.87
C GLU A 113 14.23 -7.23 11.64
N VAL A 114 12.91 -7.16 11.43
CA VAL A 114 12.07 -8.33 11.12
C VAL A 114 12.55 -9.01 9.84
N ILE A 115 12.77 -8.23 8.78
CA ILE A 115 13.20 -8.75 7.49
C ILE A 115 14.62 -9.33 7.60
N ALA A 116 15.52 -8.65 8.31
CA ALA A 116 16.89 -9.11 8.54
C ALA A 116 16.91 -10.45 9.30
N GLU A 117 16.13 -10.57 10.38
CA GLU A 117 16.06 -11.79 11.18
C GLU A 117 15.55 -12.98 10.36
N HIS A 118 14.42 -12.81 9.67
CA HIS A 118 13.79 -13.89 8.90
C HIS A 118 14.54 -14.21 7.60
N GLY A 119 15.30 -13.25 7.07
CA GLY A 119 16.05 -13.31 5.82
C GLY A 119 17.45 -13.90 5.92
N LYS A 120 17.95 -14.20 7.12
CA LYS A 120 19.30 -14.80 7.30
C LYS A 120 19.45 -16.07 6.47
N GLY A 121 20.42 -16.07 5.56
CA GLY A 121 20.72 -17.21 4.68
C GLY A 121 19.63 -17.54 3.65
N LYS A 122 18.64 -16.66 3.44
CA LYS A 122 17.56 -16.82 2.45
C LYS A 122 17.60 -15.72 1.40
N LEU A 123 16.92 -15.98 0.27
CA LEU A 123 16.55 -14.94 -0.69
C LEU A 123 15.42 -14.09 -0.10
N VAL A 124 15.64 -12.78 -0.07
CA VAL A 124 14.67 -11.76 0.31
C VAL A 124 14.28 -10.96 -0.93
N ALA A 125 12.99 -10.91 -1.23
CA ALA A 125 12.43 -10.05 -2.28
C ALA A 125 11.78 -8.82 -1.63
N LEU A 126 12.27 -7.63 -1.96
CA LEU A 126 11.63 -6.37 -1.61
C LEU A 126 10.89 -5.83 -2.83
N VAL A 127 9.58 -5.61 -2.72
CA VAL A 127 8.81 -4.86 -3.71
C VAL A 127 8.68 -3.44 -3.20
N GLY A 128 9.31 -2.50 -3.91
CA GLY A 128 9.53 -1.15 -3.41
C GLY A 128 10.98 -0.91 -2.97
N HIS A 129 11.51 0.28 -3.24
CA HIS A 129 12.82 0.71 -2.78
C HIS A 129 12.72 1.35 -1.38
N PHE A 130 13.41 0.77 -0.40
CA PHE A 130 13.41 1.23 0.98
C PHE A 130 14.74 1.91 1.35
N PRO A 131 14.76 2.92 2.25
CA PRO A 131 15.99 3.62 2.65
C PRO A 131 17.01 2.72 3.37
N PHE A 132 16.60 1.53 3.80
CA PHE A 132 17.44 0.56 4.49
C PHE A 132 18.01 -0.56 3.60
N VAL A 133 17.74 -0.57 2.29
CA VAL A 133 18.21 -1.61 1.35
C VAL A 133 19.70 -1.90 1.49
N SER A 134 20.54 -0.86 1.53
CA SER A 134 22.00 -1.02 1.63
C SER A 134 22.46 -1.71 2.92
N ARG A 135 21.76 -1.46 4.04
CA ARG A 135 22.06 -2.10 5.32
C ARG A 135 21.51 -3.51 5.38
N LEU A 136 20.34 -3.75 4.80
CA LEU A 136 19.71 -5.07 4.79
C LEU A 136 20.50 -6.06 3.93
N ARG A 137 21.11 -5.59 2.84
CA ARG A 137 21.90 -6.44 1.91
C ARG A 137 23.02 -7.21 2.61
N THR A 138 23.59 -6.69 3.70
CA THR A 138 24.66 -7.34 4.46
C THR A 138 24.16 -8.29 5.56
N GLN A 139 22.85 -8.32 5.82
CA GLN A 139 22.24 -9.06 6.93
C GLN A 139 21.47 -10.31 6.48
N VAL A 140 21.14 -10.40 5.20
CA VAL A 140 20.35 -11.49 4.59
C VAL A 140 21.20 -12.35 3.67
N GLY A 141 20.68 -13.50 3.21
CA GLY A 141 21.43 -14.38 2.31
C GLY A 141 21.61 -13.78 0.92
N GLU A 142 20.50 -13.43 0.28
CA GLU A 142 20.45 -12.74 -1.01
C GLU A 142 19.33 -11.69 -0.97
N LEU A 143 19.56 -10.52 -1.57
CA LEU A 143 18.58 -9.44 -1.60
C LEU A 143 18.29 -9.00 -3.03
N VAL A 144 17.03 -9.11 -3.43
CA VAL A 144 16.51 -8.60 -4.69
C VAL A 144 15.48 -7.51 -4.41
N VAL A 145 15.68 -6.34 -5.03
CA VAL A 145 14.70 -5.24 -5.00
C VAL A 145 13.98 -5.22 -6.34
N LEU A 146 12.65 -5.19 -6.31
CA LEU A 146 11.75 -5.13 -7.46
C LEU A 146 11.07 -3.76 -7.45
N GLU A 147 11.33 -2.94 -8.45
CA GLU A 147 10.85 -1.56 -8.49
C GLU A 147 10.32 -1.18 -9.88
N GLN A 148 9.31 -0.31 -9.93
CA GLN A 148 8.75 0.20 -11.18
C GLN A 148 9.76 1.09 -11.91
N ASN A 149 10.48 1.91 -11.14
CA ASN A 149 11.57 2.77 -11.59
C ASN A 149 12.90 2.31 -10.96
N PRO A 150 13.50 1.20 -11.45
CA PRO A 150 14.63 0.55 -10.79
C PRO A 150 15.90 1.41 -10.79
N GLN A 151 16.62 1.38 -9.68
CA GLN A 151 18.01 1.85 -9.61
C GLN A 151 18.97 0.82 -10.23
N PRO A 152 20.26 1.15 -10.47
CA PRO A 152 21.20 0.23 -11.13
C PRO A 152 21.32 -1.17 -10.52
N ASP A 153 21.06 -1.31 -9.21
CA ASP A 153 21.14 -2.58 -8.46
C ASP A 153 19.75 -3.23 -8.21
N ASP A 154 18.68 -2.63 -8.76
CA ASP A 154 17.31 -3.10 -8.63
C ASP A 154 16.89 -3.84 -9.91
N LEU A 155 15.90 -4.73 -9.79
CA LEU A 155 15.24 -5.38 -10.91
C LEU A 155 13.92 -4.68 -11.25
N PRO A 156 13.49 -4.70 -12.52
CA PRO A 156 12.20 -4.17 -12.91
C PRO A 156 11.05 -4.97 -12.28
N ALA A 157 9.92 -4.32 -12.03
CA ALA A 157 8.73 -4.93 -11.42
C ALA A 157 8.23 -6.20 -12.15
N ASN A 158 8.44 -6.31 -13.47
CA ASN A 158 8.03 -7.49 -14.24
C ASN A 158 8.85 -8.76 -13.92
N ALA A 159 9.99 -8.65 -13.23
CA ALA A 159 10.75 -9.79 -12.73
C ALA A 159 10.10 -10.46 -11.50
N ALA A 160 9.03 -9.88 -10.94
CA ALA A 160 8.37 -10.38 -9.73
C ALA A 160 7.94 -11.86 -9.85
N ALA A 161 7.39 -12.27 -11.00
CA ALA A 161 6.93 -13.65 -11.22
C ALA A 161 8.07 -14.68 -11.18
N ASP A 162 9.29 -14.28 -11.50
CA ASP A 162 10.46 -15.17 -11.49
C ASP A 162 11.17 -15.22 -10.14
N ILE A 163 11.05 -14.15 -9.34
CA ILE A 163 11.78 -13.96 -8.08
C ILE A 163 10.92 -14.34 -6.87
N ILE A 164 9.70 -13.82 -6.76
CA ILE A 164 8.85 -13.97 -5.58
C ILE A 164 8.61 -15.44 -5.19
N PRO A 165 8.31 -16.37 -6.14
CA PRO A 165 8.08 -17.78 -5.78
C PRO A 165 9.30 -18.50 -5.18
N LYS A 166 10.51 -17.93 -5.33
CA LYS A 166 11.77 -18.49 -4.80
C LYS A 166 12.20 -17.84 -3.49
N ALA A 167 11.56 -16.74 -3.10
CA ALA A 167 11.96 -15.95 -1.94
C ALA A 167 11.51 -16.62 -0.64
N GLY A 168 12.41 -16.66 0.35
CA GLY A 168 12.09 -17.12 1.70
C GLY A 168 11.40 -16.08 2.57
N VAL A 169 11.54 -14.79 2.19
CA VAL A 169 10.90 -13.61 2.78
C VAL A 169 10.53 -12.66 1.66
N VAL A 170 9.32 -12.11 1.71
CA VAL A 170 8.84 -11.09 0.77
C VAL A 170 8.41 -9.87 1.59
N ALA A 171 8.91 -8.69 1.27
CA ALA A 171 8.40 -7.45 1.84
C ALA A 171 7.79 -6.60 0.72
N ILE A 172 6.60 -6.06 0.96
CA ILE A 172 5.82 -5.33 -0.04
C ILE A 172 5.49 -3.95 0.52
N THR A 173 5.81 -2.90 -0.24
CA THR A 173 5.41 -1.53 0.08
C THR A 173 3.89 -1.34 0.02
N GLY A 174 3.35 -0.53 0.94
CA GLY A 174 1.93 -0.14 0.94
C GLY A 174 1.47 0.61 -0.32
N THR A 175 2.39 1.17 -1.12
CA THR A 175 2.02 1.81 -2.40
C THR A 175 1.46 0.81 -3.41
N THR A 176 1.69 -0.49 -3.22
CA THR A 176 1.07 -1.56 -4.04
C THR A 176 -0.45 -1.64 -3.90
N LEU A 177 -1.02 -1.09 -2.83
CA LEU A 177 -2.47 -0.89 -2.68
C LEU A 177 -2.98 0.21 -3.61
N ILE A 178 -2.21 1.29 -3.78
CA ILE A 178 -2.58 2.47 -4.58
C ILE A 178 -2.48 2.15 -6.08
N ASN A 179 -1.40 1.49 -6.51
CA ASN A 179 -1.22 1.11 -7.92
C ASN A 179 -1.88 -0.23 -8.29
N ARG A 180 -2.62 -0.85 -7.35
CA ARG A 180 -3.42 -2.07 -7.54
C ARG A 180 -2.61 -3.31 -7.92
N THR A 181 -1.37 -3.42 -7.45
CA THR A 181 -0.49 -4.59 -7.72
C THR A 181 -0.41 -5.58 -6.56
N LEU A 182 -0.91 -5.25 -5.37
CA LEU A 182 -0.76 -6.09 -4.18
C LEU A 182 -1.37 -7.50 -4.37
N GLU A 183 -2.57 -7.60 -4.91
CA GLU A 183 -3.29 -8.89 -5.06
C GLU A 183 -2.51 -9.87 -5.95
N ASP A 184 -1.99 -9.39 -7.08
CA ASP A 184 -1.15 -10.18 -7.98
C ASP A 184 0.16 -10.61 -7.32
N LEU A 185 0.79 -9.73 -6.54
CA LEU A 185 2.03 -10.04 -5.81
C LEU A 185 1.80 -11.08 -4.71
N LEU A 186 0.67 -11.01 -4.01
CA LEU A 186 0.28 -12.02 -3.01
C LEU A 186 0.00 -13.38 -3.66
N ALA A 187 -0.57 -13.41 -4.86
CA ALA A 187 -0.78 -14.66 -5.59
C ALA A 187 0.54 -15.37 -5.97
N LEU A 188 1.62 -14.61 -6.19
CA LEU A 188 2.96 -15.15 -6.44
C LEU A 188 3.63 -15.74 -5.19
N CYS A 189 3.17 -15.35 -4.01
CA CYS A 189 3.71 -15.79 -2.73
C CYS A 189 3.24 -17.21 -2.34
N SER A 190 2.89 -18.12 -3.26
CA SER A 190 2.31 -19.44 -2.90
C SER A 190 3.30 -20.60 -3.11
N PRO A 191 3.61 -21.41 -2.07
CA PRO A 191 3.13 -21.31 -0.69
C PRO A 191 3.69 -20.08 0.04
N LEU A 192 2.89 -19.51 0.95
CA LEU A 192 3.22 -18.28 1.70
C LEU A 192 4.66 -18.32 2.23
N PRO A 193 5.51 -17.32 1.90
CA PRO A 193 6.86 -17.26 2.42
C PRO A 193 6.83 -17.21 3.94
N SER A 194 7.91 -17.64 4.57
CA SER A 194 8.03 -17.69 6.04
C SER A 194 7.72 -16.35 6.74
N ALA A 195 7.82 -15.22 6.03
CA ALA A 195 7.38 -13.91 6.49
C ALA A 195 6.98 -13.01 5.30
N LEU A 196 5.83 -12.33 5.44
CA LEU A 196 5.39 -11.24 4.59
C LEU A 196 5.37 -9.94 5.42
N ALA A 197 6.17 -8.94 5.02
CA ALA A 197 6.15 -7.62 5.67
C ALA A 197 5.46 -6.60 4.74
N ALA A 198 4.22 -6.23 5.06
CA ALA A 198 3.56 -5.09 4.44
C ALA A 198 3.90 -3.84 5.23
N VAL A 199 4.73 -2.96 4.68
CA VAL A 199 5.06 -1.69 5.33
C VAL A 199 3.98 -0.71 4.89
N PRO A 200 3.09 -0.22 5.78
CA PRO A 200 2.17 0.84 5.40
C PRO A 200 3.06 1.96 4.89
N SER A 201 2.73 2.48 3.71
CA SER A 201 3.55 3.51 3.09
C SER A 201 3.43 4.85 3.80
N GLY A 202 2.98 4.86 5.08
CA GLY A 202 2.89 5.91 6.09
C GLY A 202 2.68 5.33 7.49
N GLY A 203 3.58 5.65 8.40
CA GLY A 203 3.44 5.42 9.84
C GLY A 203 4.40 6.35 10.56
N LEU A 204 3.85 7.28 11.34
CA LEU A 204 4.50 7.78 12.55
C LEU A 204 4.17 6.80 13.68
#